data_AF-F3PCN8-F1
#
_entry.id   AF-F3PCN8-F1
#
_cell.length_a   1.000
_cell.length_b   1.000
_cell.length_c   1.000
_cell.angle_alpha   90.00
_cell.angle_beta   90.00
_cell.angle_gamma   90.00
#
_symmetry.space_group_name_H-M   'P 1'
#
loop_
_entity.id
_entity.type
_entity.pdbx_description
1 polymer ?
#
loop_
_entity_poly.entity_id
_entity_poly.type
_entity_poly.pdbx_seq_one_letter_code
_entity_poly.pdbx_strand_id
1 'polypeptide(L)'
;MTFPESGAYLAHTQSLNPENNETVLIEFDNEGVLVSWLRSNSVTDIFSSLTPVTAPEPLIAMTSKGWITLNDGILQRSSLSTLGYSEFKFRYRRAVQAGRHGKDYSRINGLASKIDGLAERAEMWPTETNIEYDRDQNRLNAISIRSENLPTKHLLGEFSPHLETYFIHKPTGYDEVSSISGALVYKTHSESQTSWENHEGSHQMMADLMTLAYGRACRFTITSAWRKDDEVLRNGETVKRWKDVFAPSERREEAPVKITPSTTSPLFHLEELNSDKLGEWLSSKSPWRRALNIAVSTYFSKNLSSEMKYINVAIALEALGFSIGKECGTSNKQLRTFNDQVAQIVKLVGEPTVSLITKSSTPERWTTEAGNAYNGLKHANRKATDWRVAEEKAEEGLTLIRAWAAIELGVDAELVNERLKSH
;
A
#
# COMPACT_ATOMS: atom_id res chain seq x y z
N MET A 1 -11.35 -8.13 17.42
CA MET A 1 -11.83 -6.87 18.05
C MET A 1 -11.09 -5.81 17.31
N THR A 2 -11.79 -4.96 16.57
CA THR A 2 -11.14 -3.94 15.75
C THR A 2 -10.36 -2.98 16.64
N PHE A 3 -9.09 -2.74 16.30
CA PHE A 3 -8.32 -1.66 16.90
C PHE A 3 -9.10 -0.35 16.75
N PRO A 4 -9.16 0.50 17.78
CA PRO A 4 -9.80 1.79 17.65
C PRO A 4 -8.95 2.71 16.75
N GLU A 5 -9.59 3.61 16.00
CA GLU A 5 -8.88 4.62 15.20
C GLU A 5 -8.04 5.58 16.08
N SER A 6 -8.43 5.73 17.35
CA SER A 6 -7.63 6.39 18.39
C SER A 6 -8.01 5.83 19.77
N GLY A 7 -7.04 5.64 20.65
CA GLY A 7 -7.30 5.18 22.02
C GLY A 7 -6.03 4.82 22.79
N ALA A 8 -6.15 4.86 24.12
CA ALA A 8 -5.07 4.55 25.05
C ALA A 8 -5.41 3.30 25.89
N TYR A 9 -4.42 2.44 26.11
CA TYR A 9 -4.55 1.21 26.88
C TYR A 9 -3.44 1.09 27.90
N LEU A 10 -3.83 0.81 29.15
CA LEU A 10 -2.88 0.33 30.15
C LEU A 10 -2.60 -1.15 29.90
N ALA A 11 -1.33 -1.54 29.87
CA ALA A 11 -0.92 -2.91 29.60
C ALA A 11 0.23 -3.34 30.51
N HIS A 12 0.37 -4.65 30.73
CA HIS A 12 1.50 -5.24 31.42
C HIS A 12 2.42 -5.93 30.42
N THR A 13 3.70 -5.61 30.44
CA THR A 13 4.69 -6.18 29.53
C THR A 13 5.14 -7.55 30.02
N GLN A 14 5.42 -8.45 29.08
CA GLN A 14 6.02 -9.75 29.37
C GLN A 14 7.47 -9.84 28.83
N SER A 15 7.85 -8.97 27.90
CA SER A 15 9.18 -9.00 27.29
C SER A 15 10.20 -8.23 28.13
N LEU A 16 11.01 -8.97 28.87
CA LEU A 16 12.44 -8.75 29.22
C LEU A 16 12.81 -9.56 30.47
N ASN A 17 11.85 -9.82 31.35
CA ASN A 17 12.00 -10.73 32.48
C ASN A 17 10.60 -11.18 32.94
N PRO A 18 10.24 -12.48 32.87
CA PRO A 18 8.91 -12.95 33.27
C PRO A 18 8.60 -12.73 34.76
N GLU A 19 9.62 -12.38 35.56
CA GLU A 19 9.47 -12.04 36.98
C GLU A 19 9.12 -10.56 37.23
N ASN A 20 9.24 -9.68 36.22
CA ASN A 20 8.95 -8.25 36.34
C ASN A 20 7.90 -7.81 35.30
N ASN A 21 6.62 -7.94 35.67
CA ASN A 21 5.53 -7.34 34.90
C ASN A 21 5.57 -5.81 35.07
N GLU A 22 6.04 -5.09 34.06
CA GLU A 22 6.05 -3.63 34.07
C GLU A 22 4.79 -3.07 33.40
N THR A 23 4.30 -1.94 33.90
CA THR A 23 3.11 -1.28 33.35
C THR A 23 3.52 -0.28 32.26
N VAL A 24 2.86 -0.35 31.11
CA VAL A 24 3.05 0.57 29.99
C VAL A 24 1.72 1.16 29.54
N LEU A 25 1.78 2.36 28.96
CA LEU A 25 0.66 2.99 28.27
C LEU A 25 0.86 2.84 26.75
N ILE A 26 -0.14 2.29 26.06
CA ILE A 26 -0.13 2.05 24.61
C ILE A 26 -1.18 2.95 23.95
N GLU A 27 -0.76 3.81 23.03
CA GLU A 27 -1.60 4.76 22.30
C GLU A 27 -1.49 4.53 20.79
N PHE A 28 -2.62 4.59 20.08
CA PHE A 28 -2.70 4.38 18.63
C PHE A 28 -2.94 5.70 17.91
N ASP A 29 -2.15 5.98 16.87
CA ASP A 29 -2.30 7.15 15.99
C ASP A 29 -1.89 6.87 14.54
N ASN A 30 -2.00 7.88 13.68
CA ASN A 30 -1.69 7.77 12.24
C ASN A 30 -0.20 7.47 11.94
N GLU A 31 0.69 7.58 12.92
CA GLU A 31 2.12 7.29 12.78
C GLU A 31 2.50 5.90 13.33
N GLY A 32 1.55 5.19 13.94
CA GLY A 32 1.75 3.86 14.50
C GLY A 32 1.29 3.78 15.95
N VAL A 33 2.09 3.11 16.78
CA VAL A 33 1.75 2.84 18.18
C VAL A 33 2.79 3.46 19.10
N LEU A 34 2.38 4.43 19.90
CA LEU A 34 3.23 5.04 20.92
C LEU A 34 3.13 4.23 22.22
N VAL A 35 4.27 3.80 22.74
CA VAL A 35 4.38 3.13 24.03
C VAL A 35 5.14 4.02 24.98
N SER A 36 4.48 4.47 26.05
CA SER A 36 5.11 5.20 27.15
C SER A 36 5.40 4.23 28.30
N TRP A 37 6.67 4.14 28.68
CA TRP A 37 7.19 3.19 29.65
C TRP A 37 7.83 3.94 30.82
N LEU A 38 7.22 3.81 32.00
CA LEU A 38 7.73 4.38 33.24
C LEU A 38 8.50 3.31 34.01
N ARG A 39 9.79 3.53 34.24
CA ARG A 39 10.65 2.64 35.04
C ARG A 39 11.16 3.35 36.28
N SER A 40 11.06 2.67 37.43
CA SER A 40 11.77 3.07 38.64
C SER A 40 13.21 2.61 38.54
N ASN A 41 14.16 3.53 38.62
CA ASN A 41 15.58 3.20 38.59
C ASN A 41 16.08 3.01 40.03
N SER A 42 16.87 1.98 40.26
CA SER A 42 17.71 1.94 41.45
C SER A 42 18.84 2.97 41.31
N VAL A 43 19.35 3.50 42.42
CA VAL A 43 20.48 4.46 42.42
C VAL A 43 21.70 3.92 41.67
N THR A 44 21.87 2.59 41.62
CA THR A 44 22.92 1.89 40.88
C THR A 44 22.73 1.87 39.36
N ASP A 45 21.50 1.92 38.87
CA ASP A 45 21.18 1.90 37.41
C ASP A 45 21.45 3.25 36.73
N ILE A 46 21.43 4.33 37.50
CA ILE A 46 21.73 5.69 37.02
C ILE A 46 23.20 5.78 36.57
N PHE A 47 24.11 5.07 37.25
CA PHE A 47 25.55 5.12 36.99
C PHE A 47 26.06 4.07 35.98
N SER A 48 25.26 3.05 35.64
CA SER A 48 25.63 1.96 34.73
C SER A 48 25.12 2.13 33.29
N SER A 49 24.42 3.23 32.98
CA SER A 49 23.75 3.48 31.68
C SER A 49 24.70 3.82 30.51
N LEU A 50 25.65 2.93 30.22
CA LEU A 50 26.50 2.97 29.01
C LEU A 50 25.93 2.13 27.86
N THR A 51 24.84 1.38 28.07
CA THR A 51 24.15 0.64 27.01
C THR A 51 23.02 1.46 26.40
N PRO A 52 22.98 1.65 25.06
CA PRO A 52 21.87 2.33 24.41
C PRO A 52 20.56 1.56 24.63
N VAL A 53 19.55 2.25 25.14
CA VAL A 53 18.20 1.68 25.31
C VAL A 53 17.59 1.51 23.93
N THR A 54 17.41 0.27 23.51
CA THR A 54 16.70 -0.09 22.27
C THR A 54 15.26 -0.45 22.59
N ALA A 55 14.36 -0.29 21.60
CA ALA A 55 12.99 -0.76 21.74
C ALA A 55 12.98 -2.29 21.83
N PRO A 56 12.25 -2.90 22.78
CA PRO A 56 12.07 -4.34 22.80
C PRO A 56 11.38 -4.84 21.53
N GLU A 57 11.95 -5.86 20.88
CA GLU A 57 11.44 -6.38 19.61
C GLU A 57 11.28 -7.92 19.69
N PRO A 58 10.06 -8.45 19.61
CA PRO A 58 8.79 -7.73 19.74
C PRO A 58 8.56 -7.25 21.19
N LEU A 59 7.67 -6.27 21.36
CA LEU A 59 7.07 -5.99 22.66
C LEU A 59 5.73 -6.71 22.78
N ILE A 60 5.66 -7.66 23.71
CA ILE A 60 4.43 -8.42 24.00
C ILE A 60 3.82 -7.87 25.29
N ALA A 61 2.56 -7.44 25.21
CA ALA A 61 1.85 -6.83 26.32
C ALA A 61 0.43 -7.38 26.50
N MET A 62 0.01 -7.53 27.75
CA MET A 62 -1.34 -7.94 28.13
C MET A 62 -2.19 -6.71 28.45
N THR A 63 -3.28 -6.53 27.70
CA THR A 63 -4.29 -5.50 27.95
C THR A 63 -5.55 -6.12 28.59
N SER A 64 -6.48 -5.29 29.06
CA SER A 64 -7.81 -5.74 29.51
C SER A 64 -8.61 -6.51 28.44
N LYS A 65 -8.22 -6.41 27.18
CA LYS A 65 -8.89 -7.01 26.02
C LYS A 65 -8.15 -8.23 25.47
N GLY A 66 -7.01 -8.60 26.06
CA GLY A 66 -6.15 -9.70 25.64
C GLY A 66 -4.74 -9.24 25.28
N TRP A 67 -3.97 -10.14 24.66
CA TRP A 67 -2.58 -9.90 24.31
C TRP A 67 -2.44 -9.12 23.01
N ILE A 68 -1.44 -8.24 23.00
CA ILE A 68 -1.00 -7.47 21.84
C ILE A 68 0.49 -7.72 21.65
N THR A 69 0.89 -7.91 20.39
CA THR A 69 2.29 -7.98 19.98
C THR A 69 2.61 -6.77 19.13
N LEU A 70 3.60 -5.99 19.55
CA LEU A 70 4.06 -4.77 18.90
C LEU A 70 5.40 -5.04 18.20
N ASN A 71 5.53 -4.57 16.97
CA ASN A 71 6.69 -4.83 16.12
C ASN A 71 7.22 -3.57 15.44
N ASP A 72 8.49 -3.63 15.05
CA ASP A 72 9.25 -2.56 14.39
C ASP A 72 9.30 -1.30 15.27
N GLY A 73 9.85 -1.48 16.47
CA GLY A 73 9.99 -0.47 17.51
C GLY A 73 11.23 0.41 17.34
N ILE A 74 11.04 1.73 17.47
CA ILE A 74 12.13 2.72 17.55
C ILE A 74 12.00 3.54 18.84
N LEU A 75 13.13 3.89 19.46
CA LEU A 75 13.14 4.85 20.57
C LEU A 75 12.87 6.25 20.02
N GLN A 76 11.80 6.91 20.47
CA GLN A 76 11.51 8.30 20.12
C GLN A 76 12.08 9.29 21.14
N ARG A 77 11.95 8.97 22.42
CA ARG A 77 12.36 9.88 23.50
C ARG A 77 12.73 9.10 24.75
N SER A 78 13.75 9.56 25.43
CA SER A 78 14.08 9.13 26.80
C SER A 78 14.17 10.37 27.68
N SER A 79 13.53 10.33 28.85
CA SER A 79 13.76 11.32 29.90
C SER A 79 14.20 10.62 31.19
N LEU A 80 15.26 11.13 31.79
CA LEU A 80 15.78 10.68 33.08
C LEU A 80 15.46 11.76 34.11
N SER A 81 14.76 11.39 35.19
CA SER A 81 14.52 12.31 36.30
C SER A 81 15.50 12.02 37.46
N THR A 82 15.88 13.06 38.18
CA THR A 82 16.68 12.97 39.42
C THR A 82 15.89 12.38 40.60
N LEU A 83 14.58 12.18 40.43
CA LEU A 83 13.66 11.62 41.43
C LEU A 83 13.50 10.09 41.34
N GLY A 84 14.41 9.40 40.62
CA GLY A 84 14.45 7.94 40.56
C GLY A 84 13.53 7.30 39.53
N TYR A 85 12.93 8.07 38.62
CA TYR A 85 12.10 7.54 37.54
C TYR A 85 12.66 7.93 36.16
N SER A 86 12.60 7.00 35.22
CA SER A 86 12.85 7.23 33.80
C SER A 86 11.61 6.96 32.98
N GLU A 87 11.33 7.84 32.02
CA GLU A 87 10.30 7.64 31.01
C GLU A 87 10.96 7.35 29.66
N PHE A 88 10.61 6.22 29.06
CA PHE A 88 10.98 5.87 27.70
C PHE A 88 9.74 5.87 26.81
N LYS A 89 9.84 6.52 25.66
CA LYS A 89 8.81 6.51 24.63
C LYS A 89 9.32 5.77 23.41
N PHE A 90 8.65 4.68 23.07
CA PHE A 90 8.93 3.88 21.89
C PHE A 90 7.79 4.03 20.89
N ARG A 91 8.12 4.08 19.60
CA ARG A 91 7.15 4.05 18.51
C ARG A 91 7.27 2.72 17.80
N TYR A 92 6.20 1.95 17.78
CA TYR A 92 6.11 0.72 16.99
C TYR A 92 5.33 0.98 15.72
N ARG A 93 5.78 0.44 14.59
CA ARG A 93 5.06 0.57 13.33
C ARG A 93 3.73 -0.19 13.38
N ARG A 94 3.66 -1.34 14.06
CA ARG A 94 2.49 -2.23 13.95
C ARG A 94 2.14 -2.94 15.25
N ALA A 95 0.87 -3.29 15.39
CA ALA A 95 0.32 -4.08 16.49
C ALA A 95 -0.55 -5.22 15.97
N VAL A 96 -0.42 -6.39 16.58
CA VAL A 96 -1.23 -7.58 16.28
C VAL A 96 -1.99 -8.03 17.52
N GLN A 97 -3.29 -8.30 17.36
CA GLN A 97 -4.09 -8.88 18.45
C GLN A 97 -3.78 -10.38 18.60
N ALA A 98 -2.81 -10.73 19.44
CA ALA A 98 -2.35 -12.11 19.65
C ALA A 98 -3.29 -13.00 20.49
N GLY A 99 -4.49 -12.53 20.86
CA GLY A 99 -5.50 -13.34 21.54
C GLY A 99 -5.13 -13.65 22.99
N ARG A 100 -5.26 -14.91 23.44
CA ARG A 100 -5.08 -15.32 24.87
C ARG A 100 -3.68 -15.83 25.22
N HIS A 101 -2.80 -16.05 24.24
CA HIS A 101 -1.54 -16.77 24.44
C HIS A 101 -0.28 -15.97 24.08
N GLY A 102 -0.36 -14.65 23.92
CA GLY A 102 0.81 -13.78 23.78
C GLY A 102 1.82 -14.24 22.72
N LYS A 103 1.34 -14.66 21.54
CA LYS A 103 2.21 -15.19 20.49
C LYS A 103 3.06 -14.09 19.87
N ASP A 104 4.32 -14.41 19.61
CA ASP A 104 5.24 -13.55 18.86
C ASP A 104 4.78 -13.41 17.39
N TYR A 105 4.56 -12.20 16.90
CA TYR A 105 4.15 -11.91 15.52
C TYR A 105 5.24 -11.20 14.71
N SER A 106 6.51 -11.26 15.15
CA SER A 106 7.65 -10.69 14.43
C SER A 106 7.86 -11.31 13.04
N ARG A 107 7.40 -12.56 12.87
CA ARG A 107 7.35 -13.26 11.58
C ARG A 107 5.99 -13.90 11.38
N ILE A 108 5.48 -13.85 10.16
CA ILE A 108 4.12 -14.26 9.80
C ILE A 108 4.11 -15.26 8.66
N ASN A 109 3.03 -16.03 8.55
CA ASN A 109 2.77 -16.93 7.43
C ASN A 109 1.85 -16.28 6.37
N GLY A 110 1.11 -15.24 6.71
CA GLY A 110 0.26 -14.56 5.75
C GLY A 110 -0.16 -13.17 6.18
N LEU A 111 -0.43 -12.33 5.20
CA LEU A 111 -0.83 -10.94 5.36
C LEU A 111 -2.09 -10.69 4.53
N ALA A 112 -3.02 -9.91 5.07
CA ALA A 112 -4.23 -9.48 4.38
C ALA A 112 -4.33 -7.95 4.41
N SER A 113 -4.72 -7.36 3.29
CA SER A 113 -4.97 -5.93 3.19
C SER A 113 -6.19 -5.62 2.33
N LYS A 114 -6.79 -4.46 2.59
CA LYS A 114 -7.67 -3.78 1.63
C LYS A 114 -6.81 -2.91 0.73
N ILE A 115 -7.16 -2.83 -0.55
CA ILE A 115 -6.48 -1.99 -1.54
C ILE A 115 -7.51 -1.11 -2.22
N ASP A 116 -7.25 0.19 -2.26
CA ASP A 116 -8.16 1.15 -2.86
C ASP A 116 -8.43 0.82 -4.34
N GLY A 117 -9.71 0.83 -4.73
CA GLY A 117 -10.14 0.56 -6.11
C GLY A 117 -10.05 -0.92 -6.54
N LEU A 118 -9.42 -1.80 -5.76
CA LEU A 118 -9.23 -3.20 -6.16
C LEU A 118 -10.56 -3.95 -6.36
N ALA A 119 -11.57 -3.69 -5.52
CA ALA A 119 -12.88 -4.33 -5.64
C ALA A 119 -13.57 -4.00 -6.98
N GLU A 120 -13.54 -2.72 -7.37
CA GLU A 120 -14.06 -2.27 -8.67
C GLU A 120 -13.30 -2.92 -9.83
N ARG A 121 -11.97 -3.05 -9.73
CA ARG A 121 -11.14 -3.57 -10.83
C ARG A 121 -11.11 -5.09 -10.95
N ALA A 122 -11.31 -5.77 -9.84
CA ALA A 122 -11.48 -7.22 -9.83
C ALA A 122 -12.90 -7.63 -10.25
N GLU A 123 -13.85 -6.69 -10.26
CA GLU A 123 -15.29 -6.92 -10.41
C GLU A 123 -15.82 -7.92 -9.37
N MET A 124 -15.24 -7.84 -8.16
CA MET A 124 -15.54 -8.75 -7.07
C MET A 124 -16.26 -8.00 -5.95
N TRP A 125 -17.58 -7.89 -6.09
CA TRP A 125 -18.47 -7.31 -5.11
C TRP A 125 -19.27 -8.40 -4.41
N PRO A 126 -19.07 -8.62 -3.10
CA PRO A 126 -19.84 -9.63 -2.37
C PRO A 126 -21.25 -9.15 -2.01
N THR A 127 -21.66 -7.96 -2.42
CA THR A 127 -22.97 -7.38 -2.09
C THR A 127 -23.66 -6.86 -3.34
N GLU A 128 -24.87 -7.35 -3.58
CA GLU A 128 -25.78 -6.89 -4.62
C GLU A 128 -26.95 -6.15 -3.99
N THR A 129 -27.28 -4.97 -4.52
CA THR A 129 -28.42 -4.17 -4.07
C THR A 129 -29.41 -4.04 -5.23
N ASN A 130 -30.63 -4.52 -5.02
CA ASN A 130 -31.73 -4.29 -5.95
C ASN A 130 -32.71 -3.30 -5.33
N ILE A 131 -33.02 -2.24 -6.08
CA ILE A 131 -33.90 -1.15 -5.66
C ILE A 131 -35.13 -1.18 -6.56
N GLU A 132 -36.28 -1.45 -5.96
CA GLU A 132 -37.57 -1.46 -6.66
C GLU A 132 -38.26 -0.12 -6.48
N TYR A 133 -38.68 0.49 -7.59
CA TYR A 133 -39.47 1.72 -7.61
C TYR A 133 -40.89 1.44 -8.09
N ASP A 134 -41.85 2.11 -7.47
CA ASP A 134 -43.22 2.24 -7.98
C ASP A 134 -43.18 3.11 -9.25
N ARG A 135 -43.58 2.52 -10.39
CA ARG A 135 -43.50 3.15 -11.71
C ARG A 135 -44.43 4.35 -11.85
N ASP A 136 -45.50 4.42 -11.07
CA ASP A 136 -46.53 5.46 -11.24
C ASP A 136 -46.24 6.71 -10.39
N GLN A 137 -45.52 6.55 -9.27
CA GLN A 137 -45.21 7.66 -8.34
C GLN A 137 -43.71 7.97 -8.23
N ASN A 138 -42.86 7.25 -8.96
CA ASN A 138 -41.40 7.28 -8.81
C ASN A 138 -40.96 7.17 -7.33
N ARG A 139 -41.71 6.38 -6.55
CA ARG A 139 -41.52 6.20 -5.12
C ARG A 139 -40.76 4.91 -4.88
N LEU A 140 -39.75 4.95 -4.03
CA LEU A 140 -39.05 3.75 -3.57
C LEU A 140 -40.05 2.77 -2.94
N ASN A 141 -40.13 1.54 -3.47
CA ASN A 141 -41.04 0.49 -3.02
C ASN A 141 -40.33 -0.56 -2.15
N ALA A 142 -39.15 -1.03 -2.57
CA ALA A 142 -38.37 -2.00 -1.82
C ALA A 142 -36.86 -1.85 -2.08
N ILE A 143 -36.05 -2.24 -1.10
CA ILE A 143 -34.61 -2.47 -1.24
C ILE A 143 -34.34 -3.90 -0.78
N SER A 144 -33.69 -4.70 -1.61
CA SER A 144 -33.17 -6.00 -1.23
C SER A 144 -31.65 -5.99 -1.36
N ILE A 145 -30.98 -6.49 -0.32
CA ILE A 145 -29.51 -6.60 -0.28
C ILE A 145 -29.18 -8.08 -0.13
N ARG A 146 -28.45 -8.63 -1.08
CA ARG A 146 -27.94 -10.00 -1.03
C ARG A 146 -26.43 -9.93 -0.90
N SER A 147 -25.89 -10.64 0.09
CA SER A 147 -24.44 -10.72 0.28
C SER A 147 -23.95 -12.15 0.35
N GLU A 148 -22.98 -12.46 -0.49
CA GLU A 148 -22.39 -13.79 -0.62
C GLU A 148 -20.90 -13.67 -0.89
N ASN A 149 -20.12 -14.59 -0.31
CA ASN A 149 -18.69 -14.65 -0.60
C ASN A 149 -18.51 -15.27 -1.98
N LEU A 150 -17.87 -14.52 -2.88
CA LEU A 150 -17.45 -14.98 -4.19
C LEU A 150 -16.30 -15.99 -4.08
N PRO A 151 -16.15 -16.91 -5.06
CA PRO A 151 -15.02 -17.82 -5.11
C PRO A 151 -13.67 -17.09 -5.01
N THR A 152 -12.73 -17.68 -4.28
CA THR A 152 -11.36 -17.15 -4.15
C THR A 152 -10.70 -17.10 -5.53
N LYS A 153 -10.22 -15.91 -5.91
CA LYS A 153 -9.46 -15.72 -7.16
C LYS A 153 -7.97 -15.81 -6.85
N HIS A 154 -7.34 -16.90 -7.25
CA HIS A 154 -5.91 -17.08 -7.12
C HIS A 154 -5.16 -16.29 -8.19
N LEU A 155 -4.07 -15.63 -7.80
CA LEU A 155 -3.17 -14.90 -8.67
C LEU A 155 -1.82 -15.64 -8.69
N LEU A 156 -1.12 -15.56 -9.81
CA LEU A 156 0.26 -16.02 -9.88
C LEU A 156 1.17 -15.02 -9.16
N GLY A 157 2.28 -15.51 -8.59
CA GLY A 157 3.27 -14.67 -7.92
C GLY A 157 3.85 -15.29 -6.66
N GLU A 158 4.84 -14.60 -6.10
CA GLU A 158 5.46 -14.97 -4.82
C GLU A 158 4.44 -14.90 -3.69
N PHE A 159 4.54 -15.83 -2.74
CA PHE A 159 3.62 -15.94 -1.60
C PHE A 159 2.16 -16.20 -1.99
N SER A 160 1.90 -16.88 -3.12
CA SER A 160 0.55 -17.37 -3.48
C SER A 160 -0.55 -16.31 -3.31
N PRO A 161 -0.43 -15.16 -3.99
CA PRO A 161 -1.37 -14.06 -3.81
C PRO A 161 -2.78 -14.46 -4.24
N HIS A 162 -3.80 -14.00 -3.52
CA HIS A 162 -5.19 -14.30 -3.86
C HIS A 162 -6.14 -13.22 -3.36
N LEU A 163 -7.31 -13.16 -3.99
CA LEU A 163 -8.41 -12.28 -3.64
C LEU A 163 -9.51 -13.08 -2.96
N GLU A 164 -9.95 -12.60 -1.82
CA GLU A 164 -11.05 -13.20 -1.06
C GLU A 164 -12.06 -12.12 -0.71
N THR A 165 -13.34 -12.44 -0.84
CA THR A 165 -14.40 -11.56 -0.40
C THR A 165 -14.91 -12.00 0.97
N TYR A 166 -15.29 -11.02 1.78
CA TYR A 166 -16.02 -11.28 3.00
C TYR A 166 -17.08 -10.19 3.20
N PHE A 167 -18.16 -10.56 3.89
CA PHE A 167 -19.14 -9.60 4.37
C PHE A 167 -19.29 -9.71 5.88
N ILE A 168 -19.47 -8.57 6.54
CA ILE A 168 -19.83 -8.52 7.96
C ILE A 168 -21.26 -8.01 8.04
N HIS A 169 -22.10 -8.82 8.68
CA HIS A 169 -23.42 -8.40 9.12
C HIS A 169 -23.33 -8.02 10.60
N LYS A 170 -23.66 -6.77 10.93
CA LYS A 170 -23.84 -6.32 12.32
C LYS A 170 -25.34 -6.23 12.63
N PRO A 171 -25.99 -7.30 13.12
CA PRO A 171 -27.29 -7.16 13.74
C PRO A 171 -27.07 -6.63 15.15
N THR A 172 -27.41 -5.37 15.41
CA THR A 172 -27.57 -4.90 16.79
C THR A 172 -29.02 -4.54 17.03
N GLY A 173 -29.56 -5.04 18.14
CA GLY A 173 -30.97 -4.91 18.50
C GLY A 173 -31.43 -3.46 18.41
N TYR A 174 -32.31 -3.21 17.45
CA TYR A 174 -33.04 -1.95 17.23
C TYR A 174 -32.19 -0.68 17.29
N ASP A 175 -31.45 -0.42 16.22
CA ASP A 175 -31.26 0.92 15.69
C ASP A 175 -31.49 0.84 14.17
N GLU A 176 -32.12 1.86 13.60
CA GLU A 176 -32.80 1.91 12.28
C GLU A 176 -31.90 1.63 11.05
N VAL A 177 -30.64 1.25 11.24
CA VAL A 177 -29.65 1.03 10.18
C VAL A 177 -28.98 -0.33 10.33
N SER A 178 -29.36 -1.27 9.47
CA SER A 178 -28.56 -2.48 9.21
C SER A 178 -27.51 -2.16 8.15
N SER A 179 -26.23 -2.43 8.46
CA SER A 179 -25.14 -2.28 7.49
C SER A 179 -24.56 -3.64 7.12
N ILE A 180 -24.43 -3.87 5.81
CA ILE A 180 -23.68 -4.98 5.27
C ILE A 180 -22.46 -4.40 4.58
N SER A 181 -21.30 -4.57 5.20
CA SER A 181 -20.03 -4.15 4.59
C SER A 181 -19.44 -5.35 3.87
N GLY A 182 -19.50 -5.31 2.55
CA GLY A 182 -18.72 -6.18 1.68
C GLY A 182 -17.31 -5.63 1.50
N ALA A 183 -16.30 -6.49 1.58
CA ALA A 183 -14.93 -6.11 1.31
C ALA A 183 -14.20 -7.19 0.50
N LEU A 184 -13.41 -6.73 -0.46
CA LEU A 184 -12.38 -7.53 -1.12
C LEU A 184 -11.07 -7.35 -0.35
N VAL A 185 -10.43 -8.46 0.01
CA VAL A 185 -9.09 -8.47 0.59
C VAL A 185 -8.10 -9.15 -0.33
N TYR A 186 -6.95 -8.52 -0.47
CA TYR A 186 -5.76 -9.11 -1.08
C TYR A 186 -4.97 -9.82 0.01
N LYS A 187 -4.67 -11.09 -0.21
CA LYS A 187 -3.96 -11.95 0.75
C LYS A 187 -2.71 -12.54 0.13
N THR A 188 -1.69 -12.69 0.95
CA THR A 188 -0.46 -13.46 0.65
C THR A 188 -0.24 -14.53 1.71
N HIS A 189 0.46 -15.60 1.33
CA HIS A 189 0.63 -16.83 2.07
C HIS A 189 2.01 -17.46 1.84
N SER A 190 2.64 -17.92 2.92
CA SER A 190 3.91 -18.65 2.94
C SER A 190 3.82 -19.87 3.85
N GLU A 191 4.46 -20.97 3.45
CA GLU A 191 4.52 -22.18 4.28
C GLU A 191 5.34 -21.98 5.56
N SER A 192 6.49 -21.31 5.42
CA SER A 192 7.38 -20.94 6.51
C SER A 192 7.20 -19.48 6.89
N GLN A 193 7.30 -19.17 8.19
CA GLN A 193 7.22 -17.79 8.68
C GLN A 193 8.30 -16.92 8.02
N THR A 194 7.92 -15.75 7.53
CA THR A 194 8.82 -14.78 6.90
C THR A 194 8.63 -13.39 7.51
N SER A 195 9.51 -12.46 7.17
CA SER A 195 9.36 -11.05 7.56
C SER A 195 8.10 -10.44 6.94
N TRP A 196 7.61 -9.38 7.59
CA TRP A 196 6.46 -8.61 7.12
C TRP A 196 6.75 -7.96 5.77
N GLU A 197 7.96 -7.43 5.60
CA GLU A 197 8.41 -6.69 4.42
C GLU A 197 8.35 -7.54 3.14
N ASN A 198 8.55 -8.85 3.27
CA ASN A 198 8.43 -9.79 2.16
C ASN A 198 6.98 -9.90 1.67
N HIS A 199 6.01 -9.93 2.60
CA HIS A 199 4.59 -9.91 2.26
C HIS A 199 4.14 -8.52 1.78
N GLU A 200 4.47 -7.47 2.53
CA GLU A 200 4.12 -6.06 2.24
C GLU A 200 4.54 -5.67 0.81
N GLY A 201 5.68 -6.17 0.33
CA GLY A 201 6.15 -5.92 -1.04
C GLY A 201 5.11 -6.23 -2.13
N SER A 202 4.47 -7.41 -2.07
CA SER A 202 3.44 -7.80 -3.05
C SER A 202 2.18 -6.93 -2.95
N HIS A 203 1.79 -6.58 -1.73
CA HIS A 203 0.63 -5.72 -1.47
C HIS A 203 0.87 -4.30 -2.01
N GLN A 204 2.08 -3.76 -1.81
CA GLN A 204 2.49 -2.46 -2.34
C GLN A 204 2.50 -2.47 -3.87
N MET A 205 3.00 -3.54 -4.51
CA MET A 205 3.00 -3.64 -5.97
C MET A 205 1.59 -3.74 -6.58
N MET A 206 0.65 -4.37 -5.86
CA MET A 206 -0.76 -4.36 -6.26
C MET A 206 -1.39 -2.95 -6.08
N ALA A 207 -1.07 -2.24 -5.00
CA ALA A 207 -1.51 -0.85 -4.83
C ALA A 207 -0.90 0.12 -5.87
N ASP A 208 0.34 -0.11 -6.28
CA ASP A 208 1.00 0.60 -7.38
C ASP A 208 0.28 0.37 -8.69
N LEU A 209 -0.07 -0.90 -8.96
CA LEU A 209 -0.83 -1.27 -10.14
C LEU A 209 -2.19 -0.56 -10.18
N MET A 210 -2.92 -0.53 -9.05
CA MET A 210 -4.18 0.21 -8.97
C MET A 210 -3.96 1.71 -9.19
N THR A 211 -2.89 2.29 -8.64
CA THR A 211 -2.57 3.70 -8.86
C THR A 211 -2.35 3.99 -10.35
N LEU A 212 -1.65 3.12 -11.07
CA LEU A 212 -1.43 3.27 -12.51
C LEU A 212 -2.73 3.10 -13.31
N ALA A 213 -3.58 2.14 -12.93
CA ALA A 213 -4.88 1.94 -13.57
C ALA A 213 -5.77 3.19 -13.46
N TYR A 214 -5.89 3.75 -12.26
CA TYR A 214 -6.78 4.90 -12.03
C TYR A 214 -6.16 6.26 -12.32
N GLY A 215 -4.83 6.38 -12.29
CA GLY A 215 -4.16 7.68 -12.32
C GLY A 215 -4.37 8.52 -11.05
N ARG A 216 -4.62 7.88 -9.91
CA ARG A 216 -4.81 8.52 -8.59
C ARG A 216 -4.13 7.69 -7.50
N ALA A 217 -3.79 8.32 -6.38
CA ALA A 217 -3.22 7.61 -5.23
C ALA A 217 -4.12 6.45 -4.78
N CYS A 218 -3.59 5.22 -4.85
CA CYS A 218 -4.15 4.05 -4.20
C CYS A 218 -3.20 3.57 -3.12
N ARG A 219 -3.73 3.31 -1.93
CA ARG A 219 -3.01 2.70 -0.82
C ARG A 219 -3.51 1.29 -0.56
N PHE A 220 -2.70 0.52 0.15
CA PHE A 220 -3.18 -0.65 0.86
C PHE A 220 -3.21 -0.37 2.36
N THR A 221 -4.19 -0.95 3.04
CA THR A 221 -4.32 -0.91 4.50
C THR A 221 -4.30 -2.34 5.00
N ILE A 222 -3.28 -2.68 5.79
CA ILE A 222 -3.17 -3.98 6.43
C ILE A 222 -4.33 -4.18 7.39
N THR A 223 -5.05 -5.28 7.26
CA THR A 223 -6.21 -5.59 8.10
C THR A 223 -5.94 -6.73 9.06
N SER A 224 -5.19 -7.73 8.62
CA SER A 224 -4.92 -8.90 9.45
C SER A 224 -3.66 -9.64 9.02
N ALA A 225 -3.13 -10.44 9.95
CA ALA A 225 -2.02 -11.35 9.72
C ALA A 225 -2.35 -12.74 10.26
N TRP A 226 -1.69 -13.75 9.72
CA TRP A 226 -1.89 -15.13 10.12
C TRP A 226 -0.56 -15.83 10.39
N ARG A 227 -0.57 -16.67 11.42
CA ARG A 227 0.49 -17.61 11.78
C ARG A 227 -0.10 -19.00 11.91
N LYS A 228 0.57 -19.99 11.33
CA LYS A 228 0.15 -21.39 11.35
C LYS A 228 0.16 -21.98 12.77
N ASP A 229 1.07 -21.53 13.63
CA ASP A 229 1.20 -21.99 15.03
C ASP A 229 0.31 -21.23 16.03
N ASP A 230 -0.58 -20.37 15.53
CA ASP A 230 -1.65 -19.68 16.29
C ASP A 230 -3.05 -20.05 15.76
N GLU A 231 -3.14 -21.16 15.04
CA GLU A 231 -4.39 -21.78 14.62
C GLU A 231 -5.10 -22.46 15.78
N VAL A 232 -6.43 -22.58 15.67
CA VAL A 232 -7.26 -23.20 16.70
C VAL A 232 -8.00 -24.39 16.14
N LEU A 233 -8.11 -25.44 16.94
CA LEU A 233 -8.99 -26.57 16.64
C LEU A 233 -10.44 -26.17 16.95
N ARG A 234 -11.32 -26.29 15.96
CA ARG A 234 -12.76 -26.13 16.12
C ARG A 234 -13.44 -27.33 15.51
N ASN A 235 -14.21 -28.07 16.31
CA ASN A 235 -14.92 -29.28 15.88
C ASN A 235 -14.03 -30.33 15.20
N GLY A 236 -12.78 -30.48 15.65
CA GLY A 236 -11.81 -31.42 15.08
C GLY A 236 -11.07 -30.93 13.83
N GLU A 237 -11.43 -29.75 13.31
CA GLU A 237 -10.77 -29.13 12.16
C GLU A 237 -9.90 -27.96 12.60
N THR A 238 -8.72 -27.84 12.00
CA THR A 238 -7.84 -26.69 12.21
C THR A 238 -8.38 -25.49 11.44
N VAL A 239 -8.78 -24.44 12.15
CA VAL A 239 -9.29 -23.21 11.56
C VAL A 239 -8.19 -22.16 11.49
N LYS A 240 -7.91 -21.68 10.27
CA LYS A 240 -7.01 -20.55 10.01
C LYS A 240 -7.54 -19.30 10.71
N ARG A 241 -6.83 -18.85 11.75
CA ARG A 241 -7.23 -17.68 12.54
C ARG A 241 -6.40 -16.47 12.15
N TRP A 242 -6.95 -15.65 11.27
CA TRP A 242 -6.40 -14.32 10.97
C TRP A 242 -6.61 -13.40 12.18
N LYS A 243 -5.55 -12.76 12.66
CA LYS A 243 -5.59 -11.80 13.76
C LYS A 243 -5.64 -10.38 13.22
N ASP A 244 -6.49 -9.57 13.82
CA ASP A 244 -6.60 -8.15 13.49
C ASP A 244 -5.22 -7.50 13.66
N VAL A 245 -4.86 -6.63 12.73
CA VAL A 245 -3.60 -5.88 12.72
C VAL A 245 -3.93 -4.40 12.64
N PHE A 246 -3.20 -3.61 13.42
CA PHE A 246 -3.08 -2.18 13.25
C PHE A 246 -1.70 -1.88 12.68
N ALA A 247 -1.68 -1.16 11.57
CA ALA A 247 -0.49 -0.54 11.03
C ALA A 247 -0.91 0.79 10.41
N PRO A 248 -0.10 1.85 10.50
CA PRO A 248 -0.35 3.07 9.76
C PRO A 248 -0.36 2.70 8.28
N SER A 249 -1.28 3.30 7.53
CA SER A 249 -1.26 3.15 6.08
C SER A 249 0.11 3.62 5.58
N GLU A 250 0.69 2.90 4.61
CA GLU A 250 1.94 3.36 3.99
C GLU A 250 1.79 4.79 3.49
N ARG A 251 2.90 5.55 3.47
CA ARG A 251 3.04 7.01 3.24
C ARG A 251 2.49 7.49 1.88
N ARG A 252 1.22 7.24 1.64
CA ARG A 252 0.41 7.78 0.56
C ARG A 252 -0.72 8.47 1.27
N GLU A 253 -0.70 9.77 1.13
CA GLU A 253 -1.73 10.60 1.71
C GLU A 253 -3.10 10.12 1.22
N GLU A 254 -4.08 10.19 2.11
CA GLU A 254 -5.45 9.80 1.77
C GLU A 254 -5.86 10.55 0.50
N ALA A 255 -6.19 9.78 -0.54
CA ALA A 255 -7.00 10.29 -1.61
C ALA A 255 -8.21 10.95 -0.93
N PRO A 256 -8.50 12.23 -1.21
CA PRO A 256 -9.67 12.85 -0.61
C PRO A 256 -10.85 11.92 -0.82
N VAL A 257 -11.67 11.73 0.23
CA VAL A 257 -13.00 11.11 0.15
C VAL A 257 -13.95 12.04 -0.64
N LYS A 258 -13.46 12.66 -1.71
CA LYS A 258 -14.30 12.92 -2.85
C LYS A 258 -14.59 11.53 -3.37
N ILE A 259 -15.83 11.10 -3.15
CA ILE A 259 -16.54 10.20 -4.05
C ILE A 259 -16.24 10.74 -5.43
N THR A 260 -15.15 10.27 -6.02
CA THR A 260 -14.84 10.54 -7.41
C THR A 260 -16.01 9.84 -8.07
N PRO A 261 -16.87 10.54 -8.82
CA PRO A 261 -18.03 9.89 -9.41
C PRO A 261 -17.53 8.62 -10.08
N SER A 262 -18.28 7.53 -9.92
CA SER A 262 -17.97 6.18 -10.43
C SER A 262 -17.87 6.10 -11.95
N THR A 263 -17.62 7.23 -12.62
CA THR A 263 -17.67 7.49 -14.04
C THR A 263 -16.28 7.56 -14.67
N THR A 264 -15.20 7.74 -13.91
CA THR A 264 -13.85 7.60 -14.48
C THR A 264 -13.50 6.11 -14.56
N SER A 265 -13.80 5.51 -15.71
CA SER A 265 -13.31 4.17 -16.05
C SER A 265 -11.80 4.13 -15.86
N PRO A 266 -11.22 3.04 -15.32
CA PRO A 266 -9.78 2.90 -15.24
C PRO A 266 -9.19 2.72 -16.64
N LEU A 267 -7.86 2.79 -16.70
CA LEU A 267 -7.13 2.44 -17.91
C LEU A 267 -7.25 0.94 -18.25
N PHE A 268 -7.31 0.07 -17.23
CA PHE A 268 -7.45 -1.39 -17.39
C PHE A 268 -8.09 -2.07 -16.16
N HIS A 269 -8.64 -3.26 -16.38
CA HIS A 269 -9.24 -4.17 -15.41
C HIS A 269 -8.31 -5.37 -15.15
N LEU A 270 -8.45 -6.05 -14.01
CA LEU A 270 -7.57 -7.18 -13.67
C LEU A 270 -7.76 -8.40 -14.58
N GLU A 271 -8.95 -8.56 -15.16
CA GLU A 271 -9.24 -9.65 -16.10
C GLU A 271 -8.59 -9.48 -17.48
N GLU A 272 -8.20 -8.25 -17.83
CA GLU A 272 -7.54 -7.92 -19.09
C GLU A 272 -6.03 -8.18 -19.02
N LEU A 273 -5.51 -8.44 -17.82
CA LEU A 273 -4.09 -8.64 -17.61
C LEU A 273 -3.70 -10.09 -17.92
N ASN A 274 -2.55 -10.26 -18.55
CA ASN A 274 -1.92 -11.56 -18.66
C ASN A 274 -1.47 -12.05 -17.27
N SER A 275 -1.91 -13.25 -16.88
CA SER A 275 -1.67 -13.80 -15.54
C SER A 275 -0.19 -14.02 -15.23
N ASP A 276 0.60 -14.46 -16.22
CA ASP A 276 2.02 -14.75 -16.03
C ASP A 276 2.79 -13.45 -15.81
N LYS A 277 2.50 -12.44 -16.65
CA LYS A 277 3.08 -11.11 -16.51
C LYS A 277 2.67 -10.42 -15.21
N LEU A 278 1.43 -10.60 -14.76
CA LEU A 278 0.99 -10.12 -13.45
C LEU A 278 1.76 -10.83 -12.32
N GLY A 279 2.05 -12.13 -12.46
CA GLY A 279 2.85 -12.87 -11.48
C GLY A 279 4.29 -12.37 -11.39
N GLU A 280 4.93 -12.11 -12.54
CA GLU A 280 6.25 -11.48 -12.60
C GLU A 280 6.23 -10.05 -12.04
N TRP A 281 5.17 -9.30 -12.34
CA TRP A 281 4.96 -7.98 -11.79
C TRP A 281 4.93 -8.01 -10.26
N LEU A 282 4.16 -8.92 -9.66
CA LEU A 282 4.02 -9.00 -8.20
C LEU A 282 5.25 -9.59 -7.49
N SER A 283 6.21 -10.17 -8.23
CA SER A 283 7.44 -10.72 -7.64
C SER A 283 8.34 -9.62 -7.08
N SER A 284 9.00 -9.95 -5.96
CA SER A 284 10.04 -9.09 -5.38
C SER A 284 11.19 -8.77 -6.35
N LYS A 285 11.40 -9.60 -7.37
CA LYS A 285 12.44 -9.49 -8.39
C LYS A 285 12.03 -8.69 -9.62
N SER A 286 10.81 -8.16 -9.66
CA SER A 286 10.32 -7.35 -10.78
C SER A 286 11.30 -6.21 -11.09
N PRO A 287 11.86 -6.13 -12.32
CA PRO A 287 12.85 -5.11 -12.67
C PRO A 287 12.23 -3.69 -12.67
N TRP A 288 10.91 -3.60 -12.79
CA TRP A 288 10.15 -2.35 -12.85
C TRP A 288 9.95 -1.70 -11.48
N ARG A 289 10.04 -2.50 -10.40
CA ARG A 289 9.62 -2.12 -9.06
C ARG A 289 10.23 -0.79 -8.60
N ARG A 290 11.53 -0.59 -8.85
CA ARG A 290 12.22 0.66 -8.45
C ARG A 290 11.63 1.88 -9.16
N ALA A 291 11.49 1.80 -10.48
CA ALA A 291 11.02 2.94 -11.28
C ALA A 291 9.57 3.30 -10.95
N LEU A 292 8.72 2.28 -10.82
CA LEU A 292 7.31 2.45 -10.50
C LEU A 292 7.10 2.97 -9.08
N ASN A 293 7.88 2.49 -8.10
CA ASN A 293 7.82 3.01 -6.75
C ASN A 293 8.14 4.51 -6.75
N ILE A 294 9.16 4.96 -7.49
CA ILE A 294 9.50 6.39 -7.62
C ILE A 294 8.33 7.16 -8.23
N ALA A 295 7.79 6.71 -9.38
CA ALA A 295 6.69 7.39 -10.05
C ALA A 295 5.45 7.53 -9.16
N VAL A 296 5.02 6.42 -8.54
CA VAL A 296 3.75 6.35 -7.84
C VAL A 296 3.84 6.97 -6.43
N SER A 297 4.91 6.75 -5.68
CA SER A 297 5.02 7.25 -4.31
C SER A 297 5.15 8.77 -4.24
N THR A 298 5.83 9.38 -5.21
CA THR A 298 6.15 10.80 -5.18
C THR A 298 5.09 11.67 -5.84
N TYR A 299 4.57 11.27 -7.01
CA TYR A 299 3.68 12.11 -7.82
C TYR A 299 2.43 12.55 -7.06
N PHE A 300 1.88 11.67 -6.22
CA PHE A 300 0.64 11.91 -5.49
C PHE A 300 0.83 12.48 -4.07
N SER A 301 2.03 12.95 -3.71
CA SER A 301 2.24 13.66 -2.45
C SER A 301 1.69 15.10 -2.53
N LYS A 302 0.82 15.56 -1.61
CA LYS A 302 0.16 16.89 -1.72
C LYS A 302 1.12 18.07 -1.61
N ASN A 303 2.29 17.87 -1.01
CA ASN A 303 3.21 18.97 -0.68
C ASN A 303 4.38 19.14 -1.67
N LEU A 304 4.31 18.53 -2.86
CA LEU A 304 5.34 18.72 -3.88
C LEU A 304 4.98 19.84 -4.86
N SER A 305 5.95 20.72 -5.14
CA SER A 305 5.86 21.67 -6.24
C SER A 305 5.84 20.94 -7.60
N SER A 306 5.35 21.60 -8.65
CA SER A 306 5.30 21.02 -10.00
C SER A 306 6.69 20.60 -10.50
N GLU A 307 7.74 21.34 -10.15
CA GLU A 307 9.13 20.99 -10.43
C GLU A 307 9.56 19.70 -9.73
N MET A 308 9.20 19.52 -8.46
CA MET A 308 9.53 18.30 -7.72
C MET A 308 8.74 17.10 -8.22
N LYS A 309 7.46 17.28 -8.61
CA LYS A 309 6.69 16.23 -9.30
C LYS A 309 7.42 15.80 -10.56
N TYR A 310 7.83 16.76 -11.40
CA TYR A 310 8.49 16.45 -12.65
C TYR A 310 9.86 15.80 -12.48
N ILE A 311 10.69 16.29 -11.53
CA ILE A 311 11.99 15.67 -11.23
C ILE A 311 11.80 14.18 -10.90
N ASN A 312 10.82 13.84 -10.06
CA ASN A 312 10.62 12.45 -9.68
C ASN A 312 10.06 11.59 -10.83
N VAL A 313 9.13 12.12 -11.62
CA VAL A 313 8.64 11.44 -12.84
C VAL A 313 9.77 11.24 -13.84
N ALA A 314 10.62 12.24 -14.05
CA ALA A 314 11.77 12.15 -14.94
C ALA A 314 12.77 11.06 -14.47
N ILE A 315 13.06 10.98 -13.17
CA ILE A 315 13.89 9.91 -12.60
C ILE A 315 13.23 8.54 -12.81
N ALA A 316 11.91 8.45 -12.64
CA ALA A 316 11.18 7.21 -12.90
C ALA A 316 11.24 6.80 -14.38
N LEU A 317 11.10 7.75 -15.30
CA LEU A 317 11.23 7.53 -16.74
C LEU A 317 12.65 7.06 -17.12
N GLU A 318 13.70 7.67 -16.57
CA GLU A 318 15.08 7.22 -16.76
C GLU A 318 15.29 5.78 -16.26
N ALA A 319 14.87 5.51 -15.02
CA ALA A 319 15.03 4.20 -14.40
C ALA A 319 14.24 3.11 -15.14
N LEU A 320 13.01 3.42 -15.55
CA LEU A 320 12.15 2.52 -16.30
C LEU A 320 12.72 2.25 -17.68
N GLY A 321 13.05 3.30 -18.43
CA GLY A 321 13.61 3.20 -19.78
C GLY A 321 14.94 2.46 -19.81
N PHE A 322 15.80 2.67 -18.82
CA PHE A 322 17.02 1.89 -18.64
C PHE A 322 16.70 0.42 -18.42
N SER A 323 15.76 0.09 -17.52
CA SER A 323 15.41 -1.30 -17.20
C SER A 323 14.81 -2.01 -18.42
N ILE A 324 13.90 -1.37 -19.15
CA ILE A 324 13.34 -1.89 -20.40
C ILE A 324 14.45 -2.15 -21.41
N GLY A 325 15.35 -1.18 -21.60
CA GLY A 325 16.47 -1.31 -22.51
C GLY A 325 17.34 -2.53 -22.17
N LYS A 326 17.58 -2.78 -20.87
CA LYS A 326 18.36 -3.95 -20.40
C LYS A 326 17.66 -5.27 -20.69
N GLU A 327 16.36 -5.38 -20.40
CA GLU A 327 15.57 -6.59 -20.70
C GLU A 327 15.48 -6.86 -22.21
N CYS A 328 15.44 -5.80 -23.03
CA CYS A 328 15.49 -5.90 -24.49
C CYS A 328 16.91 -6.11 -25.06
N GLY A 329 17.93 -6.31 -24.24
CA GLY A 329 19.31 -6.57 -24.68
C GLY A 329 20.08 -5.35 -25.20
N THR A 330 19.59 -4.13 -24.94
CA THR A 330 20.29 -2.89 -25.31
C THR A 330 21.53 -2.68 -24.46
N SER A 331 22.65 -2.30 -25.10
CA SER A 331 23.91 -2.11 -24.38
C SER A 331 23.89 -0.85 -23.50
N ASN A 332 24.63 -0.86 -22.38
CA ASN A 332 24.75 0.32 -21.52
C ASN A 332 25.31 1.56 -22.26
N LYS A 333 26.05 1.36 -23.36
CA LYS A 333 26.55 2.47 -24.18
C LYS A 333 25.44 3.19 -24.94
N GLN A 334 24.33 2.51 -25.20
CA GLN A 334 23.15 3.04 -25.89
C GLN A 334 22.07 3.51 -24.91
N LEU A 335 22.26 3.40 -23.59
CA LEU A 335 21.31 3.83 -22.54
C LEU A 335 21.96 4.89 -21.64
N ARG A 336 22.64 5.87 -22.25
CA ARG A 336 23.49 6.82 -21.53
C ARG A 336 22.78 8.08 -21.09
N THR A 337 21.83 8.55 -21.90
CA THR A 337 21.14 9.81 -21.66
C THR A 337 19.68 9.57 -21.31
N PHE A 338 19.06 10.59 -20.70
CA PHE A 338 17.61 10.64 -20.49
C PHE A 338 16.85 10.25 -21.77
N ASN A 339 17.21 10.88 -22.89
CA ASN A 339 16.53 10.67 -24.17
C ASN A 339 16.66 9.23 -24.65
N ASP A 340 17.85 8.62 -24.53
CA ASP A 340 18.08 7.23 -24.95
C ASP A 340 17.22 6.24 -24.15
N GLN A 341 17.06 6.50 -22.85
CA GLN A 341 16.30 5.66 -21.93
C GLN A 341 14.80 5.84 -22.18
N VAL A 342 14.31 7.07 -22.25
CA VAL A 342 12.89 7.36 -22.50
C VAL A 342 12.42 6.89 -23.87
N ALA A 343 13.30 6.89 -24.88
CA ALA A 343 13.01 6.33 -26.19
C ALA A 343 12.63 4.84 -26.13
N GLN A 344 13.11 4.07 -25.15
CA GLN A 344 12.72 2.67 -24.97
C GLN A 344 11.24 2.55 -24.58
N ILE A 345 10.75 3.44 -23.71
CA ILE A 345 9.35 3.48 -23.28
C ILE A 345 8.47 3.90 -24.46
N VAL A 346 8.84 5.00 -25.12
CA VAL A 346 8.14 5.52 -26.31
C VAL A 346 7.98 4.46 -27.39
N LYS A 347 9.04 3.68 -27.65
CA LYS A 347 9.04 2.60 -28.65
C LYS A 347 8.04 1.49 -28.29
N LEU A 348 7.94 1.11 -27.01
CA LEU A 348 7.01 0.05 -26.59
C LEU A 348 5.56 0.53 -26.52
N VAL A 349 5.33 1.77 -26.12
CA VAL A 349 3.97 2.35 -26.12
C VAL A 349 3.45 2.51 -27.55
N GLY A 350 4.32 2.95 -28.47
CA GLY A 350 4.03 3.01 -29.90
C GLY A 350 2.94 4.02 -30.28
N GLU A 351 2.74 4.17 -31.59
CA GLU A 351 1.65 4.97 -32.16
C GLU A 351 0.36 4.15 -32.27
N PRO A 352 -0.83 4.78 -32.16
CA PRO A 352 -1.08 6.23 -32.02
C PRO A 352 -1.00 6.76 -30.56
N THR A 353 -0.82 5.86 -29.59
CA THR A 353 -0.92 6.15 -28.15
C THR A 353 0.09 7.20 -27.71
N VAL A 354 1.34 7.11 -28.17
CA VAL A 354 2.38 8.03 -27.74
C VAL A 354 2.14 9.46 -28.25
N SER A 355 1.60 9.64 -29.45
CA SER A 355 1.20 10.96 -29.94
C SER A 355 0.05 11.55 -29.13
N LEU A 356 -0.92 10.73 -28.71
CA LEU A 356 -2.00 11.17 -27.82
C LEU A 356 -1.45 11.69 -26.47
N ILE A 357 -0.47 11.00 -25.90
CA ILE A 357 0.10 11.33 -24.58
C ILE A 357 0.99 12.56 -24.64
N THR A 358 1.90 12.61 -25.62
CA THR A 358 2.99 13.59 -25.63
C THR A 358 2.58 14.99 -26.07
N LYS A 359 1.38 15.15 -26.65
CA LYS A 359 0.80 16.42 -27.12
C LYS A 359 1.75 17.28 -27.98
N SER A 360 2.83 16.67 -28.50
CA SER A 360 3.89 17.33 -29.27
C SER A 360 3.79 16.89 -30.73
N SER A 361 4.48 17.61 -31.62
CA SER A 361 4.41 17.31 -33.06
C SER A 361 5.00 15.93 -33.41
N THR A 362 5.98 15.45 -32.64
CA THR A 362 6.51 14.08 -32.73
C THR A 362 6.99 13.55 -31.36
N PRO A 363 7.03 12.22 -31.15
CA PRO A 363 7.54 11.62 -29.91
C PRO A 363 9.02 11.93 -29.60
N GLU A 364 9.86 12.06 -30.63
CA GLU A 364 11.29 12.39 -30.48
C GLU A 364 11.47 13.85 -30.02
N ARG A 365 10.64 14.75 -30.56
CA ARG A 365 10.60 16.14 -30.15
C ARG A 365 10.20 16.24 -28.68
N TRP A 366 9.13 15.52 -28.28
CA TRP A 366 8.72 15.47 -26.88
C TRP A 366 9.82 14.96 -25.96
N THR A 367 10.50 13.88 -26.33
CA THR A 367 11.60 13.31 -25.53
C THR A 367 12.73 14.32 -25.33
N THR A 368 13.03 15.11 -26.37
CA THR A 368 14.02 16.19 -26.29
C THR A 368 13.55 17.35 -25.41
N GLU A 369 12.29 17.76 -25.54
CA GLU A 369 11.68 18.81 -24.71
C GLU A 369 11.63 18.40 -23.24
N ALA A 370 11.23 17.16 -22.95
CA ALA A 370 11.24 16.56 -21.62
C ALA A 370 12.67 16.52 -21.04
N GLY A 371 13.65 16.02 -21.79
CA GLY A 371 15.04 15.99 -21.36
C GLY A 371 15.62 17.38 -21.08
N ASN A 372 15.28 18.39 -21.89
CA ASN A 372 15.68 19.77 -21.66
C ASN A 372 15.02 20.35 -20.40
N ALA A 373 13.73 20.11 -20.20
CA ALA A 373 13.01 20.55 -19.01
C ALA A 373 13.58 19.89 -17.74
N TYR A 374 13.95 18.62 -17.80
CA TYR A 374 14.55 17.92 -16.66
C TYR A 374 15.95 18.48 -16.34
N ASN A 375 16.78 18.69 -17.38
CA ASN A 375 18.09 19.31 -17.24
C ASN A 375 18.02 20.75 -16.70
N GLY A 376 17.00 21.52 -17.10
CA GLY A 376 16.75 22.88 -16.60
C GLY A 376 16.40 22.96 -15.12
N LEU A 377 15.88 21.87 -14.53
CA LEU A 377 15.59 21.78 -13.10
C LEU A 377 16.80 21.34 -12.26
N LYS A 378 17.67 20.49 -12.81
CA LYS A 378 18.81 19.92 -12.04
C LYS A 378 20.15 20.64 -12.24
N HIS A 379 20.35 21.32 -13.37
CA HIS A 379 21.64 21.93 -13.71
C HIS A 379 21.53 23.46 -13.78
N ALA A 380 22.25 24.16 -12.90
CA ALA A 380 22.22 25.63 -12.82
C ALA A 380 22.73 26.35 -14.09
N ASN A 381 23.50 25.66 -14.94
CA ASN A 381 24.00 26.21 -16.21
C ASN A 381 23.04 26.02 -17.40
N ARG A 382 21.83 25.50 -17.17
CA ARG A 382 20.79 25.31 -18.18
C ARG A 382 19.70 26.36 -18.03
N LYS A 383 18.92 26.55 -19.10
CA LYS A 383 17.73 27.40 -19.04
C LYS A 383 16.79 26.82 -17.98
N ALA A 384 16.42 27.64 -17.00
CA ALA A 384 15.49 27.26 -15.95
C ALA A 384 14.13 26.85 -16.56
N THR A 385 13.57 25.76 -16.05
CA THR A 385 12.26 25.26 -16.47
C THR A 385 11.16 26.01 -15.74
N ASP A 386 10.17 26.51 -16.47
CA ASP A 386 8.97 27.11 -15.89
C ASP A 386 8.12 26.03 -15.21
N TRP A 387 7.50 26.38 -14.09
CA TRP A 387 6.68 25.45 -13.31
C TRP A 387 5.52 24.84 -14.12
N ARG A 388 4.95 25.56 -15.11
CA ARG A 388 3.88 25.04 -15.98
C ARG A 388 4.38 23.95 -16.90
N VAL A 389 5.58 24.14 -17.45
CA VAL A 389 6.25 23.12 -18.28
C VAL A 389 6.58 21.91 -17.43
N ALA A 390 7.01 22.10 -16.18
CA ALA A 390 7.24 21.00 -15.27
C ALA A 390 5.93 20.23 -14.98
N GLU A 391 4.83 20.93 -14.70
CA GLU A 391 3.53 20.30 -14.46
C GLU A 391 3.04 19.48 -15.66
N GLU A 392 3.06 20.07 -16.85
CA GLU A 392 2.69 19.39 -18.10
C GLU A 392 3.54 18.14 -18.33
N LYS A 393 4.87 18.25 -18.22
CA LYS A 393 5.77 17.10 -18.46
C LYS A 393 5.65 16.04 -17.37
N ALA A 394 5.25 16.40 -16.15
CA ALA A 394 4.96 15.44 -15.09
C ALA A 394 3.70 14.63 -15.41
N GLU A 395 2.62 15.28 -15.86
CA GLU A 395 1.37 14.62 -16.28
C GLU A 395 1.59 13.69 -17.48
N GLU A 396 2.26 14.19 -18.52
CA GLU A 396 2.56 13.42 -19.74
C GLU A 396 3.48 12.23 -19.42
N GLY A 397 4.52 12.47 -18.60
CA GLY A 397 5.46 11.42 -18.19
C GLY A 397 4.80 10.32 -17.35
N LEU A 398 3.93 10.68 -16.41
CA LEU A 398 3.16 9.70 -15.65
C LEU A 398 2.20 8.93 -16.56
N THR A 399 1.52 9.61 -17.48
CA THR A 399 0.60 8.98 -18.42
C THR A 399 1.33 8.01 -19.34
N LEU A 400 2.56 8.34 -19.77
CA LEU A 400 3.42 7.45 -20.53
C LEU A 400 3.77 6.17 -19.74
N ILE A 401 4.10 6.30 -18.45
CA ILE A 401 4.36 5.15 -17.55
C ILE A 401 3.10 4.30 -17.40
N ARG A 402 1.92 4.92 -17.24
CA ARG A 402 0.63 4.22 -17.12
C ARG A 402 0.30 3.42 -18.37
N ALA A 403 0.44 4.04 -19.54
CA ALA A 403 0.21 3.38 -20.83
C ALA A 403 1.16 2.20 -21.05
N TRP A 404 2.46 2.42 -20.79
CA TRP A 404 3.45 1.35 -20.85
C TRP A 404 3.11 0.19 -19.92
N ALA A 405 2.75 0.46 -18.66
CA ALA A 405 2.44 -0.59 -17.69
C ALA A 405 1.25 -1.45 -18.12
N ALA A 406 0.20 -0.83 -18.70
CA ALA A 406 -0.95 -1.54 -19.22
C ALA A 406 -0.55 -2.50 -20.37
N ILE A 407 0.17 -1.99 -21.36
CA ILE A 407 0.65 -2.76 -22.52
C ILE A 407 1.62 -3.87 -22.08
N GLU A 408 2.53 -3.55 -21.17
CA GLU A 408 3.48 -4.51 -20.62
C GLU A 408 2.74 -5.66 -19.96
N LEU A 409 1.69 -5.39 -19.18
CA LEU A 409 0.87 -6.42 -18.54
C LEU A 409 -0.06 -7.18 -19.49
N GLY A 410 -0.05 -6.86 -20.78
CA GLY A 410 -0.78 -7.59 -21.82
C GLY A 410 -2.13 -7.00 -22.21
N VAL A 411 -2.47 -5.79 -21.75
CA VAL A 411 -3.67 -5.08 -22.23
C VAL A 411 -3.46 -4.66 -23.68
N ASP A 412 -4.51 -4.81 -24.49
CA ASP A 412 -4.48 -4.41 -25.89
C ASP A 412 -4.15 -2.91 -26.06
N ALA A 413 -3.22 -2.60 -26.95
CA ALA A 413 -2.70 -1.24 -27.13
C ALA A 413 -3.76 -0.29 -27.73
N GLU A 414 -4.68 -0.78 -28.57
CA GLU A 414 -5.77 0.03 -29.12
C GLU A 414 -6.76 0.38 -28.01
N LEU A 415 -7.09 -0.58 -27.15
CA LEU A 415 -7.95 -0.37 -25.98
C LEU A 415 -7.35 0.65 -24.99
N VAL A 416 -6.04 0.56 -24.73
CA VAL A 416 -5.31 1.56 -23.90
C VAL A 416 -5.44 2.95 -24.51
N ASN A 417 -5.20 3.08 -25.82
CA ASN A 417 -5.34 4.34 -26.54
C ASN A 417 -6.77 4.90 -26.49
N GLU A 418 -7.79 4.07 -26.67
CA GLU A 418 -9.19 4.49 -26.59
C GLU A 418 -9.55 5.01 -25.20
N ARG A 419 -9.17 4.29 -24.15
CA ARG A 419 -9.45 4.71 -22.77
C ARG A 419 -8.73 6.01 -22.41
N LEU A 420 -7.48 6.19 -22.83
CA LEU A 420 -6.74 7.43 -22.58
C LEU A 420 -7.40 8.68 -23.21
N LYS A 421 -8.18 8.54 -24.29
CA LYS A 421 -8.94 9.67 -24.85
C LYS A 421 -10.05 10.17 -23.93
N SER A 422 -10.50 9.33 -22.99
CA SER A 422 -11.56 9.62 -22.02
C SER A 422 -11.02 10.04 -20.64
N HIS A 423 -9.70 10.07 -20.46
CA HIS A 423 -9.02 10.34 -19.20
C HIS A 423 -8.57 11.79 -19.03
#